data_AF-A0A382L798-F1
#
_entry.id   AF-A0A382L798-F1
#
_cell.length_a   1.000
_cell.length_b   1.000
_cell.length_c   1.000
_cell.angle_alpha   90.00
_cell.angle_beta   90.00
_cell.angle_gamma   90.00
#
_symmetry.space_group_name_H-M   'P 1'
#
loop_
_entity.id
_entity.type
_entity.pdbx_description
1 polymer ?
#
loop_
_entity_poly.entity_id
_entity_poly.type
_entity_poly.pdbx_seq_one_letter_code
_entity_poly.pdbx_strand_id
1 'polypeptide(L)'
;KNILNFDQYDIQIISGDIQNTITQYTAIEGIKTLELLKGEGPLVSAELQWRLSLPIGLLILSVLGVLLGKATPRSGKSIGLLIGVIIFMLYNNGLLIAKNSVERGELNPIIGLWSVHLLLLLLTYMFYQFRNRKLFGYLDKISSFTSKEKKHA
;
A
#
# COMPACT_ATOMS: atom_id res chain seq x y z
N LYS A 1 37.88 1.10 -36.94
CA LYS A 1 36.40 1.26 -37.01
C LYS A 1 35.87 0.01 -37.71
N ASN A 2 35.31 -0.96 -36.99
CA ASN A 2 34.78 -2.18 -37.60
C ASN A 2 33.35 -1.90 -38.08
N ILE A 3 33.11 -2.11 -39.37
CA ILE A 3 31.79 -2.00 -39.99
C ILE A 3 31.35 -3.43 -40.28
N LEU A 4 30.27 -3.86 -39.64
CA LEU A 4 29.65 -5.16 -39.88
C LEU A 4 28.68 -5.01 -41.07
N ASN A 5 28.89 -5.80 -42.12
CA ASN A 5 27.97 -5.92 -43.26
C ASN A 5 27.17 -7.22 -43.10
N PHE A 6 25.84 -7.12 -43.13
CA PHE A 6 24.92 -8.24 -43.04
C PHE A 6 23.75 -8.00 -43.99
N ASP A 7 23.29 -9.07 -44.65
CA ASP A 7 22.22 -9.03 -45.68
C ASP A 7 20.82 -9.08 -45.03
N GLN A 8 20.67 -9.89 -43.98
CA GLN A 8 19.50 -9.92 -43.10
C GLN A 8 19.98 -10.14 -41.66
N TYR A 9 19.43 -9.37 -40.72
CA TYR A 9 19.75 -9.48 -39.30
C TYR A 9 18.46 -9.43 -38.48
N ASP A 10 18.11 -10.56 -37.89
CA ASP A 10 16.93 -10.69 -37.06
C ASP A 10 17.32 -10.49 -35.59
N ILE A 11 16.79 -9.42 -34.98
CA ILE A 11 16.96 -9.13 -33.56
C ILE A 11 15.69 -9.62 -32.87
N GLN A 12 15.85 -10.52 -31.90
CA GLN A 12 14.75 -10.82 -30.99
C GLN A 12 14.55 -9.62 -30.07
N ILE A 13 13.57 -8.77 -30.39
CA ILE A 13 13.37 -7.51 -29.68
C ILE A 13 12.76 -7.79 -28.28
N ILE A 14 11.95 -8.85 -28.14
CA ILE A 14 11.33 -9.30 -26.87
C ILE A 14 11.07 -10.81 -26.94
N SER A 15 11.37 -11.56 -25.87
CA SER A 15 11.04 -12.98 -25.77
C SER A 15 9.50 -13.18 -25.74
N GLY A 16 9.00 -14.20 -26.44
CA GLY A 16 7.54 -14.40 -26.64
C GLY A 16 6.76 -14.66 -25.35
N ASP A 17 7.41 -15.18 -24.32
CA ASP A 17 6.90 -15.35 -22.95
C ASP A 17 6.58 -14.01 -22.28
N ILE A 18 7.47 -13.01 -22.41
CA ILE A 18 7.26 -11.65 -21.89
C ILE A 18 6.11 -10.99 -22.65
N GLN A 19 6.07 -11.15 -23.97
CA GLN A 19 5.00 -10.61 -24.81
C GLN A 19 3.63 -11.17 -24.39
N ASN A 20 3.53 -12.48 -24.18
CA ASN A 20 2.30 -13.15 -23.74
C ASN A 20 1.86 -12.70 -22.33
N THR A 21 2.82 -12.50 -21.43
CA THR A 21 2.53 -12.04 -20.07
C THR A 21 1.94 -10.62 -20.08
N ILE A 22 2.52 -9.71 -20.87
CA ILE A 22 2.03 -8.33 -21.02
C ILE A 22 0.64 -8.29 -21.69
N THR A 23 0.40 -9.12 -22.71
CA THR A 23 -0.92 -9.18 -23.36
C THR A 23 -1.99 -9.74 -22.43
N GLN A 24 -1.64 -10.69 -21.57
CA GLN A 24 -2.56 -11.21 -20.55
C GLN A 24 -2.91 -10.13 -19.50
N TYR A 25 -1.93 -9.39 -18.96
CA TYR A 25 -2.22 -8.33 -17.99
C TYR A 25 -3.11 -7.24 -18.60
N THR A 26 -2.77 -6.75 -19.79
CA THR A 26 -3.55 -5.69 -20.47
C THR A 26 -4.97 -6.16 -20.83
N ALA A 27 -5.13 -7.44 -21.18
CA ALA A 27 -6.45 -8.03 -21.39
C ALA A 27 -7.28 -8.02 -20.09
N ILE A 28 -6.70 -8.43 -18.94
CA ILE A 28 -7.38 -8.47 -17.64
C ILE A 28 -7.79 -7.06 -17.18
N GLU A 29 -6.91 -6.05 -17.34
CA GLU A 29 -7.21 -4.65 -17.01
C GLU A 29 -8.38 -4.09 -17.86
N GLY A 30 -8.55 -4.59 -19.09
CA GLY A 30 -9.67 -4.22 -19.97
C GLY A 30 -11.02 -4.84 -19.60
N ILE A 31 -11.06 -5.84 -18.71
CA ILE A 31 -12.30 -6.56 -18.38
C ILE A 31 -13.25 -5.66 -17.57
N LYS A 32 -14.56 -5.81 -17.82
CA LYS A 32 -15.60 -5.13 -17.05
C LYS A 32 -15.61 -5.63 -15.61
N THR A 33 -15.77 -4.73 -14.64
CA THR A 33 -15.74 -5.07 -13.20
C THR A 33 -16.77 -6.14 -12.80
N LEU A 34 -17.95 -6.15 -13.43
CA LEU A 34 -19.01 -7.16 -13.22
C LEU A 34 -18.58 -8.57 -13.65
N GLU A 35 -17.73 -8.66 -14.66
CA GLU A 35 -17.21 -9.93 -15.18
C GLU A 35 -16.03 -10.41 -14.33
N LEU A 36 -15.16 -9.49 -13.88
CA LEU A 36 -14.10 -9.76 -12.89
C LEU A 36 -14.66 -10.34 -11.57
N LEU A 37 -15.85 -9.93 -11.14
CA LEU A 37 -16.53 -10.45 -9.94
C LEU A 37 -16.90 -11.94 -10.03
N LYS A 38 -17.09 -12.46 -11.24
CA LYS A 38 -17.42 -13.86 -11.49
C LYS A 38 -16.20 -14.68 -11.90
N GLY A 39 -15.13 -14.01 -12.31
CA GLY A 39 -13.89 -14.66 -12.71
C GLY A 39 -13.14 -15.18 -11.49
N GLU A 40 -12.39 -16.26 -11.70
CA GLU A 40 -11.51 -16.85 -10.70
C GLU A 40 -10.05 -16.72 -11.12
N GLY A 41 -9.16 -16.79 -10.14
CA GLY A 41 -7.72 -16.83 -10.35
C GLY A 41 -6.97 -15.62 -9.78
N PRO A 42 -5.63 -15.72 -9.67
CA PRO A 42 -4.82 -14.71 -9.00
C PRO A 42 -4.83 -13.35 -9.71
N LEU A 43 -4.74 -13.35 -11.04
CA LEU A 43 -4.78 -12.13 -11.87
C LEU A 43 -6.10 -11.37 -11.73
N VAL A 44 -7.22 -12.08 -11.85
CA VAL A 44 -8.57 -11.54 -11.71
C VAL A 44 -8.78 -10.97 -10.31
N SER A 45 -8.36 -11.72 -9.29
CA SER A 45 -8.47 -11.31 -7.88
C SER A 45 -7.61 -10.08 -7.58
N ALA A 46 -6.39 -10.03 -8.08
CA ALA A 46 -5.49 -8.90 -7.92
C ALA A 46 -6.06 -7.64 -8.54
N GLU A 47 -6.61 -7.73 -9.76
CA GLU A 47 -7.21 -6.59 -10.46
C GLU A 47 -8.49 -6.10 -9.76
N LEU A 48 -9.35 -7.00 -9.30
CA LEU A 48 -10.54 -6.64 -8.54
C LEU A 48 -10.16 -5.90 -7.25
N GLN A 49 -9.17 -6.42 -6.52
CA GLN A 49 -8.65 -5.78 -5.31
C GLN A 49 -7.99 -4.45 -5.61
N TRP A 50 -7.25 -4.35 -6.70
CA TRP A 50 -6.61 -3.11 -7.14
C TRP A 50 -7.67 -2.02 -7.36
N ARG A 51 -8.76 -2.32 -8.07
CA ARG A 51 -9.88 -1.38 -8.27
C ARG A 51 -10.53 -0.94 -6.96
N LEU A 52 -10.78 -1.87 -6.05
CA LEU A 52 -11.34 -1.57 -4.73
C LEU A 52 -10.39 -0.79 -3.82
N SER A 53 -9.08 -0.89 -4.07
CA SER A 53 -8.07 -0.20 -3.29
C SER A 53 -8.06 1.31 -3.51
N LEU A 54 -8.53 1.80 -4.67
CA LEU A 54 -8.69 3.24 -4.92
C LEU A 54 -9.69 3.90 -3.96
N PRO A 55 -10.97 3.48 -3.88
CA PRO A 55 -11.93 4.09 -2.96
C PRO A 55 -11.56 3.88 -1.50
N ILE A 56 -11.04 2.70 -1.12
CA ILE A 56 -10.60 2.44 0.27
C ILE A 56 -9.42 3.34 0.64
N GLY A 57 -8.41 3.41 -0.23
CA GLY A 57 -7.24 4.26 -0.04
C GLY A 57 -7.62 5.72 0.10
N LEU A 58 -8.55 6.21 -0.74
CA LEU A 58 -9.06 7.58 -0.65
C LEU A 58 -9.63 7.88 0.74
N LEU A 59 -10.46 7.00 1.29
CA LEU A 59 -11.06 7.20 2.62
C LEU A 59 -10.00 7.25 3.72
N ILE A 60 -9.06 6.29 3.75
CA ILE A 60 -8.03 6.21 4.78
C ILE A 60 -7.08 7.40 4.71
N LEU A 61 -6.60 7.72 3.50
CA LEU A 61 -5.67 8.83 3.28
C LEU A 61 -6.32 10.18 3.53
N SER A 62 -7.62 10.35 3.26
CA SER A 62 -8.34 11.59 3.57
C SER A 62 -8.37 11.83 5.08
N VAL A 63 -8.68 10.80 5.87
CA VAL A 63 -8.65 10.88 7.34
C VAL A 63 -7.25 11.23 7.82
N LEU A 64 -6.22 10.52 7.33
CA LEU A 64 -4.84 10.78 7.68
C LEU A 64 -4.42 12.22 7.32
N GLY A 65 -4.78 12.71 6.13
CA GLY A 65 -4.51 14.07 5.69
C GLY A 65 -5.10 15.13 6.62
N VAL A 66 -6.33 14.94 7.10
CA VAL A 66 -6.95 15.83 8.11
C VAL A 66 -6.16 15.83 9.41
N LEU A 67 -5.62 14.69 9.84
CA LEU A 67 -4.79 14.61 11.04
C LEU A 67 -3.46 15.34 10.87
N LEU A 68 -2.81 15.21 9.72
CA LEU A 68 -1.53 15.87 9.42
C LEU A 68 -1.70 17.38 9.18
N GLY A 69 -2.84 17.82 8.63
CA GLY A 69 -3.15 19.21 8.35
C GLY A 69 -3.36 20.09 9.59
N LYS A 70 -3.64 19.48 10.76
CA LYS A 70 -3.77 20.19 12.04
C LYS A 70 -2.40 20.63 12.59
N ALA A 71 -1.76 21.59 11.93
CA ALA A 71 -0.52 22.21 12.39
C ALA A 71 -0.79 23.34 13.39
N THR A 72 0.08 23.45 14.41
CA THR A 72 0.08 24.57 15.36
C THR A 72 0.50 25.84 14.62
N PRO A 73 -0.08 27.04 14.88
CA PRO A 73 0.14 28.25 14.07
C PRO A 73 1.60 28.71 13.89
N ARG A 74 2.54 28.13 14.66
CA ARG A 74 3.95 28.51 14.72
C ARG A 74 4.92 27.43 14.23
N SER A 75 4.44 26.22 13.91
CA SER A 75 5.25 25.13 13.33
C SER A 75 4.99 25.04 11.83
N GLY A 76 6.04 25.04 11.01
CA GLY A 76 5.96 25.13 9.55
C GLY A 76 4.84 24.26 8.94
N LYS A 77 3.82 24.93 8.37
CA LYS A 77 2.65 24.31 7.70
C LYS A 77 3.03 23.23 6.69
N SER A 78 4.20 23.32 6.08
CA SER A 78 4.64 22.46 4.97
C SER A 78 5.11 21.06 5.38
N ILE A 79 5.48 20.83 6.65
CA ILE A 79 6.04 19.54 7.07
C ILE A 79 4.98 18.43 7.09
N GLY A 80 3.75 18.75 7.50
CA GLY A 80 2.64 17.79 7.47
C GLY A 80 2.29 17.36 6.04
N LEU A 81 2.35 18.29 5.09
CA LEU A 81 2.14 17.97 3.68
C LEU A 81 3.25 17.07 3.14
N LEU A 82 4.52 17.39 3.42
CA LEU A 82 5.66 16.59 2.98
C LEU A 82 5.57 15.15 3.52
N ILE A 83 5.29 14.99 4.81
CA ILE A 83 5.08 13.66 5.42
C ILE A 83 3.90 12.94 4.78
N GLY A 84 2.79 13.63 4.54
CA GLY A 84 1.61 13.06 3.88
C GLY A 84 1.91 12.52 2.48
N VAL A 85 2.68 13.26 1.68
CA VAL A 85 3.12 12.82 0.34
C VAL A 85 4.00 11.58 0.42
N ILE A 86 4.93 11.52 1.37
CA ILE A 86 5.78 10.32 1.57
C ILE A 86 4.92 9.11 1.92
N ILE A 87 3.97 9.24 2.86
CA ILE A 87 3.08 8.13 3.24
C ILE A 87 2.24 7.69 2.04
N PHE A 88 1.71 8.63 1.27
CA PHE A 88 0.97 8.34 0.04
C PHE A 88 1.82 7.54 -0.95
N MET A 89 3.06 7.97 -1.21
CA MET A 89 3.97 7.27 -2.11
C MET A 89 4.26 5.84 -1.61
N LEU A 90 4.60 5.69 -0.33
CA LEU A 90 4.87 4.38 0.26
C LEU A 90 3.67 3.46 0.18
N TYR A 91 2.47 3.97 0.44
CA TYR A 91 1.22 3.22 0.33
C TYR A 91 0.98 2.73 -1.11
N ASN A 92 1.08 3.61 -2.11
CA ASN A 92 0.87 3.21 -3.52
C ASN A 92 1.91 2.21 -4.00
N ASN A 93 3.18 2.38 -3.62
CA ASN A 93 4.24 1.43 -3.97
C ASN A 93 4.00 0.07 -3.28
N GLY A 94 3.62 0.08 -2.00
CA GLY A 94 3.28 -1.15 -1.28
C GLY A 94 2.11 -1.89 -1.92
N LEU A 95 1.09 -1.15 -2.36
CA LEU A 95 -0.06 -1.71 -3.07
C LEU A 95 0.34 -2.35 -4.40
N LEU A 96 1.23 -1.69 -5.16
CA LEU A 96 1.76 -2.22 -6.42
C LEU A 96 2.58 -3.50 -6.20
N ILE A 97 3.43 -3.52 -5.18
CA ILE A 97 4.21 -4.71 -4.81
C ILE A 97 3.27 -5.87 -4.44
N ALA A 98 2.26 -5.60 -3.61
CA ALA A 98 1.27 -6.59 -3.23
C ALA A 98 0.47 -7.11 -4.44
N LYS A 99 0.02 -6.23 -5.34
CA LYS A 99 -0.65 -6.61 -6.60
C LYS A 99 0.22 -7.55 -7.42
N ASN A 100 1.45 -7.14 -7.71
CA ASN A 100 2.35 -7.94 -8.54
C ASN A 100 2.68 -9.30 -7.89
N SER A 101 2.79 -9.37 -6.57
CA SER A 101 3.01 -10.64 -5.86
C SER A 101 1.77 -11.54 -5.85
N VAL A 102 0.55 -10.99 -5.78
CA VAL A 102 -0.68 -11.79 -5.98
C VAL A 102 -0.78 -12.27 -7.42
N GLU A 103 -0.46 -11.42 -8.40
CA GLU A 103 -0.47 -11.77 -9.83
C GLU A 103 0.49 -12.91 -10.15
N ARG A 104 1.69 -12.91 -9.55
CA ARG A 104 2.66 -14.01 -9.66
C ARG A 104 2.31 -15.26 -8.83
N GLY A 105 1.25 -15.21 -8.03
CA GLY A 105 0.83 -16.32 -7.15
C GLY A 105 1.70 -16.51 -5.91
N GLU A 106 2.57 -15.55 -5.57
CA GLU A 106 3.43 -15.59 -4.37
C GLU A 106 2.65 -15.28 -3.09
N LEU A 107 1.62 -14.44 -3.20
CA LEU A 107 0.74 -14.08 -2.09
C LEU A 107 -0.66 -14.64 -2.30
N ASN A 108 -1.25 -15.14 -1.21
CA ASN A 108 -2.64 -15.56 -1.22
C ASN A 108 -3.53 -14.35 -1.59
N PRO A 109 -4.40 -14.47 -2.61
CA PRO A 109 -5.30 -13.40 -3.01
C PRO A 109 -6.12 -12.83 -1.86
N ILE A 110 -6.55 -13.64 -0.88
CA ILE A 110 -7.36 -13.18 0.25
C ILE A 110 -6.61 -12.17 1.12
N ILE A 111 -5.29 -12.35 1.27
CA ILE A 111 -4.45 -11.49 2.13
C ILE A 111 -3.88 -10.32 1.32
N GLY A 112 -3.43 -10.61 0.09
CA GLY A 112 -2.87 -9.71 -0.93
C GLY A 112 -2.80 -8.23 -0.56
N LEU A 113 -3.65 -7.43 -1.19
CA LEU A 113 -3.66 -5.98 -1.04
C LEU A 113 -4.30 -5.54 0.30
N TRP A 114 -5.16 -6.36 0.89
CA TRP A 114 -5.83 -6.08 2.17
C TRP A 114 -4.84 -5.87 3.32
N SER A 115 -3.73 -6.59 3.31
CA SER A 115 -2.64 -6.41 4.27
C SER A 115 -2.09 -4.97 4.29
N VAL A 116 -1.95 -4.34 3.12
CA VAL A 116 -1.45 -2.97 2.97
C VAL A 116 -2.45 -1.96 3.53
N HIS A 117 -3.75 -2.14 3.24
CA HIS A 117 -4.82 -1.31 3.79
C HIS A 117 -4.88 -1.39 5.32
N LEU A 118 -4.79 -2.61 5.86
CA LEU A 118 -4.81 -2.85 7.29
C LEU A 118 -3.62 -2.18 7.99
N LEU A 119 -2.43 -2.25 7.37
CA LEU A 119 -1.24 -1.56 7.86
C LEU A 119 -1.40 -0.03 7.86
N LEU A 120 -1.95 0.55 6.79
CA LEU A 120 -2.19 2.00 6.71
C LEU A 120 -3.25 2.45 7.72
N LEU A 121 -4.32 1.67 7.90
CA LEU A 121 -5.33 1.91 8.93
C LEU A 121 -4.72 1.90 10.33
N LEU A 122 -3.88 0.91 10.64
CA LEU A 122 -3.20 0.81 11.93
C LEU A 122 -2.27 2.00 12.16
N LEU A 123 -1.49 2.39 11.14
CA LEU A 123 -0.63 3.57 11.19
C LEU A 123 -1.45 4.84 11.47
N THR A 124 -2.58 5.01 10.76
CA THR A 124 -3.47 6.17 10.91
C THR A 124 -4.10 6.21 12.31
N TYR A 125 -4.53 5.06 12.82
CA TYR A 125 -5.06 4.91 14.17
C TYR A 125 -3.99 5.21 15.24
N MET A 126 -2.78 4.68 15.08
CA MET A 126 -1.66 4.96 15.97
C MET A 126 -1.33 6.45 15.99
N PHE A 127 -1.31 7.10 14.82
CA PHE A 127 -1.07 8.54 14.70
C PHE A 127 -2.17 9.36 15.40
N TYR A 128 -3.43 8.96 15.24
CA TYR A 128 -4.56 9.55 15.96
C TYR A 128 -4.40 9.45 17.48
N GLN A 129 -4.04 8.27 18.00
CA GLN A 129 -3.83 8.06 19.44
C GLN A 129 -2.65 8.87 19.99
N PHE A 130 -1.56 8.94 19.24
CA PHE A 130 -0.40 9.75 19.59
C PHE A 130 -0.76 11.24 19.68
N ARG A 131 -1.53 11.75 18.71
CA ARG A 131 -1.99 13.15 18.71
C ARG A 131 -2.90 13.46 19.90
N ASN A 132 -3.76 12.52 20.29
CA ASN A 132 -4.72 12.68 21.39
C ASN A 132 -4.15 12.39 22.79
N ARG A 133 -2.82 12.20 22.94
CA ARG A 133 -2.10 12.02 24.22
C ARG A 133 -2.64 10.91 25.14
N LYS A 134 -3.41 9.93 24.65
CA LYS A 134 -3.82 8.77 25.47
C LYS A 134 -2.69 7.78 25.74
N LEU A 135 -1.62 7.78 24.94
CA LEU A 135 -0.50 6.86 25.11
C LEU A 135 0.25 7.04 26.43
N PHE A 136 0.42 8.29 26.91
CA PHE A 136 1.05 8.54 28.22
C PHE A 136 0.17 8.08 29.40
N GLY A 137 -1.16 8.16 29.28
CA GLY A 137 -2.08 7.71 30.33
C GLY A 137 -2.10 6.20 30.57
N TYR A 138 -1.83 5.38 29.54
CA TYR A 138 -1.71 3.92 29.71
C TYR A 138 -0.39 3.53 30.37
N LEU A 139 0.71 4.22 30.05
CA LEU A 139 2.01 3.97 30.68
C LEU A 139 2.03 4.42 32.16
N ASP A 140 1.37 5.53 32.49
CA ASP A 140 1.16 5.95 33.88
C ASP A 140 0.34 4.94 34.69
N LYS A 141 -0.63 4.27 34.05
CA LYS A 141 -1.42 3.25 34.73
C LYS A 141 -0.58 2.00 35.03
N ILE A 142 0.32 1.60 34.14
CA ILE A 142 1.20 0.43 34.33
C ILE A 142 2.24 0.71 35.41
N SER A 143 2.85 1.91 35.44
CA SER A 143 3.84 2.27 36.47
C SER A 143 3.22 2.34 37.88
N SER A 144 1.95 2.73 38.00
CA SER A 144 1.22 2.76 39.26
C SER A 144 1.01 1.36 39.88
N PHE A 145 0.94 0.31 39.06
CA PHE A 145 0.84 -1.08 39.52
C PHE A 145 2.17 -1.58 40.09
N THR A 146 3.30 -1.26 39.44
CA THR A 146 4.64 -1.66 39.91
C THR A 146 5.09 -0.87 41.15
N SER A 147 4.59 0.36 41.33
CA SER A 147 4.89 1.20 42.51
C SER A 147 4.14 0.74 43.77
N LYS A 148 2.91 0.19 43.61
CA LYS A 148 2.10 -0.26 44.75
C LYS A 148 2.64 -1.53 45.41
N GLU A 149 3.37 -2.36 44.67
CA GLU A 149 4.00 -3.58 45.17
C GLU A 149 5.21 -3.30 46.09
N LYS A 150 5.90 -2.16 45.89
CA LYS A 150 7.04 -1.75 46.74
C LYS A 150 6.65 -1.05 48.05
N LYS A 151 5.36 -0.81 48.31
CA LYS A 151 4.89 -0.15 49.56
C LYS A 151 4.54 -1.11 50.70
N HIS A 152 4.63 -2.42 50.47
CA HIS A 152 4.28 -3.46 51.47
C HIS A 152 5.43 -4.45 51.75
N ALA A 153 6.67 -4.11 51.38
CA ALA A 153 7.87 -4.84 51.78
C ALA A 153 8.70 -3.99 52.75
#